data_AF-A0A838SJN2-F1
#
_entry.id   AF-A0A838SJN2-F1
#
_cell.length_a   1.000
_cell.length_b   1.000
_cell.length_c   1.000
_cell.angle_alpha   90.00
_cell.angle_beta   90.00
_cell.angle_gamma   90.00
#
_symmetry.space_group_name_H-M   'P 1'
#
loop_
_entity.id
_entity.type
_entity.pdbx_description
1 polymer ?
#
loop_
_entity_poly.entity_id
_entity_poly.type
_entity_poly.pdbx_seq_one_letter_code
_entity_poly.pdbx_strand_id
1 'polypeptide(L)'
;EARPLTGPFAVALVLGNHPSPRAICHVDVELLSESQQHTTTMDLPELESLRAGNPAGHVLPLLQALARNQDSLIFLDFLDNLQLQIQIDPCQLYHE
;
A
#
# COMPACT_ATOMS: atom_id res chain seq x y z
N GLU A 1 -13.46 15.77 -13.79
CA GLU A 1 -12.60 16.89 -13.34
C GLU A 1 -11.24 16.35 -12.91
N ALA A 2 -10.16 17.13 -13.04
CA ALA A 2 -8.84 16.72 -12.57
C ALA A 2 -8.72 16.97 -11.06
N ARG A 3 -8.39 15.94 -10.27
CA ARG A 3 -8.15 16.07 -8.82
C ARG A 3 -6.83 16.83 -8.61
N PRO A 4 -6.80 17.95 -7.86
CA PRO A 4 -5.56 18.70 -7.60
C PRO A 4 -4.52 17.81 -6.89
N LEU A 5 -3.26 17.92 -7.31
CA LEU A 5 -2.13 17.26 -6.65
C LEU A 5 -1.42 18.27 -5.75
N THR A 6 -1.25 17.95 -4.47
CA THR A 6 -0.52 18.80 -3.52
C THR A 6 1.00 18.65 -3.62
N GLY A 7 1.48 17.60 -4.31
CA GLY A 7 2.90 17.36 -4.56
C GLY A 7 3.15 16.25 -5.59
N PRO A 8 4.31 16.26 -6.27
CA PRO A 8 4.67 15.22 -7.22
C PRO A 8 4.99 13.92 -6.50
N PHE A 9 4.33 12.83 -6.90
CA PHE A 9 4.61 11.48 -6.42
C PHE A 9 4.05 10.46 -7.41
N ALA A 10 4.81 9.38 -7.61
CA ALA A 10 4.42 8.23 -8.41
C ALA A 10 5.08 6.99 -7.84
N VAL A 11 4.43 5.83 -8.04
CA VAL A 11 4.94 4.52 -7.64
C VAL A 11 4.75 3.55 -8.80
N ALA A 12 5.64 2.56 -8.89
CA ALA A 12 5.44 1.38 -9.72
C ALA A 12 5.84 0.15 -8.90
N LEU A 13 5.01 -0.89 -8.95
CA LEU A 13 5.25 -2.17 -8.29
C LEU A 13 5.28 -3.27 -9.35
N VAL A 14 6.21 -4.21 -9.19
CA VAL A 14 6.28 -5.42 -10.03
C VAL A 14 5.61 -6.56 -9.28
N LEU A 15 4.49 -7.04 -9.81
CA LEU A 15 3.72 -8.13 -9.22
C LEU A 15 3.94 -9.41 -10.03
N GLY A 16 4.41 -10.46 -9.37
CA GLY A 16 4.49 -11.81 -9.91
C GLY A 16 3.25 -12.62 -9.48
N ASN A 17 2.76 -13.50 -10.34
CA ASN A 17 1.67 -14.43 -10.01
C ASN A 17 2.15 -15.77 -9.42
N HIS A 18 3.46 -15.93 -9.23
CA HIS A 18 4.08 -17.10 -8.61
C HIS A 18 5.25 -16.66 -7.73
N PRO A 19 5.60 -17.44 -6.70
CA PRO A 19 6.80 -17.20 -5.90
C PRO A 19 8.06 -17.11 -6.78
N SER A 20 8.96 -16.20 -6.45
CA SER A 20 10.26 -16.09 -7.13
C SER A 20 11.38 -15.83 -6.12
N PRO A 21 12.63 -16.24 -6.42
CA PRO A 21 13.78 -15.95 -5.55
C PRO A 21 14.07 -14.45 -5.35
N ARG A 22 13.47 -13.58 -6.18
CA ARG A 22 13.63 -12.11 -6.09
C ARG A 22 12.43 -11.42 -5.44
N ALA A 23 11.42 -12.18 -5.00
CA ALA A 23 10.26 -11.61 -4.31
C ALA A 23 10.69 -11.09 -2.92
N ILE A 24 10.23 -9.89 -2.58
CA ILE A 24 10.49 -9.28 -1.27
C ILE A 24 9.37 -9.56 -0.26
N CYS A 25 8.17 -9.83 -0.75
CA CYS A 25 7.00 -10.17 0.05
C CYS A 25 5.99 -10.97 -0.80
N HIS A 26 5.13 -11.71 -0.11
CA HIS A 26 3.83 -12.11 -0.61
C HIS A 26 2.81 -11.00 -0.30
N VAL A 27 1.84 -10.83 -1.18
CA VAL A 27 0.78 -9.83 -1.03
C VAL A 27 -0.54 -10.49 -1.37
N ASP A 28 -1.42 -10.58 -0.38
CA ASP A 28 -2.81 -10.96 -0.59
C ASP A 28 -3.67 -9.70 -0.63
N VAL A 29 -4.48 -9.57 -1.69
CA VAL A 29 -5.34 -8.40 -1.91
C VAL A 29 -6.78 -8.85 -1.96
N GLU A 30 -7.59 -8.31 -1.07
CA GLU A 30 -9.04 -8.52 -1.02
C GLU A 30 -9.76 -7.21 -1.29
N LEU A 31 -10.76 -7.25 -2.18
CA LEU A 31 -11.66 -6.12 -2.42
C LEU A 31 -12.88 -6.26 -1.51
N LEU A 32 -12.98 -5.39 -0.52
CA LEU A 32 -14.08 -5.33 0.41
C LEU A 32 -15.21 -4.47 -0.16
N SER A 33 -16.44 -4.99 -0.06
CA SER A 33 -17.65 -4.23 -0.36
C SER A 33 -18.07 -3.45 0.88
N GLU A 34 -18.29 -2.15 0.72
CA GLU A 34 -18.48 -1.18 1.79
C GLU A 34 -17.19 -0.94 2.60
N SER A 35 -16.82 0.34 2.80
CA SER A 35 -15.63 0.72 3.56
C SER A 35 -15.90 0.45 5.05
N GLN A 36 -15.48 -0.72 5.51
CA GLN A 36 -15.76 -1.23 6.85
C GLN A 36 -14.68 -0.82 7.86
N GLN A 37 -13.44 -0.61 7.41
CA GLN A 37 -12.30 -0.30 8.27
C GLN A 37 -11.77 1.11 8.00
N HIS A 38 -11.00 1.65 8.96
CA HIS A 38 -10.32 2.93 8.75
C HIS A 38 -9.14 2.75 7.80
N THR A 39 -9.06 3.61 6.78
CA THR A 39 -7.90 3.67 5.88
C THR A 39 -6.63 3.86 6.66
N THR A 40 -5.61 3.05 6.36
CA THR A 40 -4.30 3.14 7.01
C THR A 40 -3.63 4.47 6.66
N THR A 41 -3.18 5.17 7.69
CA THR A 41 -2.54 6.49 7.60
C THR A 41 -1.04 6.39 7.84
N MET A 42 -0.34 7.52 7.68
CA MET A 42 1.08 7.66 7.98
C MET A 42 1.29 8.37 9.33
N ASP A 43 2.21 7.86 10.14
CA ASP A 43 2.59 8.51 11.41
C ASP A 43 3.32 9.84 11.20
N LEU A 44 4.10 9.95 10.11
CA LEU A 44 4.87 11.14 9.78
C LEU A 44 3.97 12.15 9.06
N PRO A 45 3.73 13.36 9.61
CA PRO A 45 2.74 14.30 9.08
C PRO A 45 2.98 14.73 7.63
N GLU A 46 4.24 14.84 7.21
CA GLU A 46 4.62 15.20 5.85
C GLU A 46 4.23 14.10 4.85
N LEU A 47 4.38 12.83 5.25
CA LEU A 47 3.96 11.69 4.43
C LEU A 47 2.44 11.54 4.42
N GLU A 48 1.76 11.83 5.53
CA GLU A 48 0.29 11.83 5.57
C GLU A 48 -0.29 12.92 4.67
N SER A 49 0.33 14.10 4.67
CA SER A 49 -0.05 15.21 3.77
C SER A 49 0.11 14.83 2.30
N LEU A 50 1.18 14.10 1.94
CA LEU A 50 1.38 13.58 0.59
C LEU A 50 0.37 12.47 0.25
N ARG A 51 0.07 11.57 1.19
CA ARG A 51 -0.91 10.48 1.05
C ARG A 51 -2.29 11.05 0.72
N ALA A 52 -2.73 12.05 1.48
CA ALA A 52 -4.06 12.63 1.34
C ALA A 52 -4.21 13.51 0.10
N GLY A 53 -3.13 14.18 -0.33
CA GLY A 53 -3.16 15.14 -1.43
C GLY A 53 -2.68 14.63 -2.80
N ASN A 54 -2.33 13.34 -2.92
CA ASN A 54 -1.97 12.69 -4.17
C ASN A 54 -2.60 11.29 -4.25
N PRO A 55 -3.37 10.94 -5.29
CA PRO A 55 -3.97 9.60 -5.44
C PRO A 55 -2.95 8.46 -5.40
N ALA A 56 -1.77 8.65 -6.01
CA ALA A 56 -0.70 7.65 -5.92
C ALA A 56 -0.13 7.55 -4.50
N GLY A 57 -0.24 8.62 -3.71
CA GLY A 57 0.17 8.68 -2.31
C GLY A 57 -0.58 7.70 -1.41
N HIS A 58 -1.77 7.21 -1.80
CA HIS A 58 -2.50 6.18 -1.05
C HIS A 58 -1.67 4.90 -0.83
N VAL A 59 -0.67 4.63 -1.67
CA VAL A 59 0.25 3.49 -1.53
C VAL A 59 1.30 3.65 -0.42
N LEU A 60 1.43 4.84 0.19
CA LEU A 60 2.51 5.11 1.15
C LEU A 60 2.52 4.17 2.37
N PRO A 61 1.36 3.79 2.96
CA PRO A 61 1.34 2.79 4.02
C PRO A 61 1.89 1.43 3.55
N LEU A 62 1.57 1.03 2.33
CA LEU A 62 2.13 -0.19 1.71
C LEU A 62 3.64 -0.10 1.58
N LEU A 63 4.17 1.00 1.04
CA LEU A 63 5.63 1.19 0.94
C LEU A 63 6.32 1.18 2.30
N GLN A 64 5.68 1.71 3.34
CA GLN A 64 6.22 1.66 4.70
C GLN A 64 6.29 0.23 5.23
N ALA A 65 5.24 -0.58 5.06
CA ALA A 65 5.25 -1.98 5.46
C ALA A 65 6.32 -2.79 4.73
N LEU A 66 6.42 -2.61 3.40
CA LEU A 66 7.45 -3.23 2.57
C LEU A 66 8.87 -2.83 3.03
N ALA A 67 9.08 -1.54 3.32
CA ALA A 67 10.37 -1.04 3.79
C ALA A 67 10.75 -1.55 5.19
N ARG A 68 9.74 -1.78 6.06
CA ARG A 68 9.95 -2.35 7.40
C ARG A 68 10.17 -3.86 7.38
N ASN A 69 9.85 -4.53 6.29
CA ASN A 69 9.93 -5.98 6.15
C ASN A 69 9.19 -6.72 7.28
N GLN A 70 7.97 -6.27 7.57
CA GLN A 70 7.12 -6.78 8.65
C GLN A 70 5.80 -7.30 8.09
N ASP A 71 5.25 -8.31 8.76
CA ASP A 71 3.87 -8.74 8.57
C ASP A 71 2.95 -7.54 8.88
N SER A 72 2.04 -7.22 7.96
CA SER A 72 1.18 -6.04 8.08
C SER A 72 -0.12 -6.19 7.31
N LEU A 73 -1.21 -5.73 7.92
CA LEU A 73 -2.52 -5.59 7.29
C LEU A 73 -2.82 -4.11 7.04
N ILE A 74 -3.13 -3.77 5.78
CA ILE A 74 -3.29 -2.39 5.32
C ILE A 74 -4.65 -2.23 4.63
N PHE A 75 -5.32 -1.13 4.91
CA PHE A 75 -6.59 -0.77 4.28
C PHE A 75 -6.43 0.48 3.44
N LEU A 76 -6.74 0.39 2.15
CA LEU A 76 -6.68 1.51 1.20
C LEU A 76 -8.07 1.80 0.64
N ASP A 77 -8.53 3.06 0.70
CA ASP A 77 -9.74 3.47 -0.01
C ASP A 77 -9.57 3.27 -1.51
N PHE A 78 -10.54 2.61 -2.14
CA PHE A 78 -10.49 2.23 -3.54
C PHE A 78 -11.82 2.45 -4.23
N LEU A 79 -12.06 3.65 -4.78
CA LEU A 79 -13.33 4.04 -5.43
C LEU A 79 -14.54 4.01 -4.49
N ASP A 80 -15.47 4.95 -4.67
CA ASP A 80 -16.76 5.03 -3.96
C ASP A 80 -16.75 4.51 -2.51
N ASN A 81 -17.41 3.39 -2.26
CA ASN A 81 -17.51 2.71 -0.96
C ASN A 81 -16.69 1.42 -0.92
N LEU A 82 -15.74 1.22 -1.82
CA LEU A 82 -14.93 0.02 -1.89
C LEU A 82 -13.59 0.26 -1.18
N GLN A 83 -13.06 -0.80 -0.58
CA GLN A 83 -11.80 -0.74 0.16
C GLN A 83 -10.95 -1.95 -0.21
N LEU A 84 -9.65 -1.73 -0.39
CA LEU A 84 -8.67 -2.80 -0.54
C LEU A 84 -8.12 -3.14 0.84
N GLN A 85 -8.26 -4.40 1.22
CA GLN A 85 -7.50 -4.98 2.31
C GLN A 85 -6.28 -5.67 1.69
N ILE A 86 -5.09 -5.34 2.20
CA ILE A 86 -3.82 -5.84 1.70
C ILE A 86 -3.07 -6.44 2.87
N GLN A 87 -2.89 -7.76 2.84
CA GLN A 87 -2.04 -8.50 3.76
C GLN A 87 -0.65 -8.63 3.14
N ILE A 88 0.37 -8.27 3.92
CA ILE A 88 1.77 -8.31 3.52
C ILE A 88 2.48 -9.35 4.36
N ASP A 89 3.04 -10.37 3.70
CA ASP A 89 3.86 -11.38 4.36
C ASP A 89 5.29 -11.30 3.81
N PRO A 90 6.26 -10.81 4.60
CA PRO A 90 7.66 -10.76 4.21
C PRO A 90 8.20 -12.10 3.69
N CYS A 91 8.87 -12.08 2.54
CA CYS A 91 9.65 -13.24 2.13
C CYS A 91 10.90 -13.30 3.02
N GLN A 92 11.28 -14.50 3.48
CA GLN A 92 12.54 -14.64 4.18
C GLN A 92 13.68 -14.27 3.22
N LEU A 93 14.43 -13.24 3.57
CA LEU A 93 15.69 -12.93 2.90
C LEU A 93 16.62 -14.11 3.18
N TYR A 94 16.90 -14.91 2.16
CA TYR A 94 18.04 -15.81 2.20
C TYR A 94 19.29 -14.94 2.31
N HIS A 95 19.86 -14.87 3.51
CA HIS A 95 21.23 -14.39 3.68
C HIS A 95 22.15 -15.48 3.13
N GLU A 96 22.78 -15.21 1.98
CA GLU A 96 23.97 -15.94 1.52
C GLU A 96 25.17 -15.65 2.43
#